data_AF-A0A255T6V6-F1
#
_entry.id   AF-A0A255T6V6-F1
#
_cell.length_a   1.000
_cell.length_b   1.000
_cell.length_c   1.000
_cell.angle_alpha   90.00
_cell.angle_beta   90.00
_cell.angle_gamma   90.00
#
_symmetry.space_group_name_H-M   'P 1'
#
loop_
_entity.id
_entity.type
_entity.pdbx_description
1 polymer ?
#
loop_
_entity_poly.entity_id
_entity_poly.type
_entity_poly.pdbx_seq_one_letter_code
_entity_poly.pdbx_strand_id
1 'polypeptide(L)'
;MIRKLLLFAAMSLAASAMADQKQTVVIQGGKVDNSVRKIAFQGDNAVITFADGNTQTVDRSAFAVYISNINTTAIKNTTVGKNITGQCHTIGGVKVYKPAHKGVYIKDGKKIVRGKEGR
;
A
#
# COMPACT_ATOMS: atom_id res chain seq x y z
N MET A 1 57.76 12.51 21.63
CA MET A 1 57.13 11.99 20.39
C MET A 1 55.96 11.09 20.77
N ILE A 2 54.72 11.52 20.55
CA ILE A 2 53.54 10.66 20.58
C ILE A 2 52.65 11.13 19.42
N ARG A 3 52.68 10.35 18.33
CA ARG A 3 51.90 10.61 17.13
C ARG A 3 50.46 10.21 17.43
N LYS A 4 49.55 11.20 17.38
CA LYS A 4 48.12 11.03 17.65
C LYS A 4 47.50 10.13 16.57
N LEU A 5 47.06 8.97 17.05
CA LEU A 5 46.08 8.03 16.54
C LEU A 5 45.17 8.58 15.41
N LEU A 6 45.29 8.02 14.20
CA LEU A 6 44.33 8.21 13.11
C LEU A 6 43.00 7.55 13.50
N LEU A 7 41.97 8.36 13.68
CA LEU A 7 40.59 7.93 13.92
C LEU A 7 39.97 7.51 12.57
N PHE A 8 39.91 6.21 12.30
CA PHE A 8 39.12 5.67 11.19
C PHE A 8 37.64 5.79 11.55
N ALA A 9 36.97 6.83 11.03
CA ALA A 9 35.52 6.94 11.08
C ALA A 9 34.90 5.91 10.14
N ALA A 10 34.61 4.72 10.66
CA ALA A 10 33.78 3.74 9.98
C ALA A 10 32.34 4.28 9.91
N MET A 11 32.00 4.92 8.79
CA MET A 11 30.61 5.13 8.41
C MET A 11 30.00 3.76 8.11
N SER A 12 29.45 3.12 9.13
CA SER A 12 28.52 2.01 8.95
C SER A 12 27.28 2.58 8.27
N LEU A 13 27.24 2.46 6.94
CA LEU A 13 26.00 2.53 6.17
C LEU A 13 25.09 1.43 6.73
N ALA A 14 24.19 1.80 7.64
CA ALA A 14 23.15 0.92 8.12
C ALA A 14 22.27 0.60 6.91
N ALA A 15 22.55 -0.51 6.24
CA ALA A 15 21.65 -1.10 5.27
C ALA A 15 20.39 -1.49 6.04
N SER A 16 19.38 -0.63 6.02
CA SER A 16 18.05 -0.96 6.50
C SER A 16 17.58 -2.16 5.68
N ALA A 17 17.55 -3.34 6.31
CA ALA A 17 16.91 -4.50 5.74
C ALA A 17 15.42 -4.15 5.57
N MET A 18 15.03 -3.76 4.36
CA MET A 18 13.63 -3.52 4.05
C MET A 18 12.91 -4.86 4.16
N ALA A 19 12.08 -4.99 5.19
CA ALA A 19 11.22 -6.14 5.34
C ALA A 19 10.31 -6.26 4.10
N ASP A 20 10.07 -7.49 3.64
CA ASP A 20 9.21 -7.77 2.48
C ASP A 20 7.85 -7.07 2.65
N GLN A 21 7.65 -5.96 1.92
CA GLN A 21 6.48 -5.12 2.10
C GLN A 21 5.26 -5.79 1.46
N LYS A 22 4.43 -6.40 2.32
CA LYS A 22 3.19 -7.11 1.92
C LYS A 22 2.07 -6.19 1.44
N GLN A 23 2.29 -4.87 1.52
CA GLN A 23 1.41 -3.84 1.01
C GLN A 23 2.13 -3.03 -0.07
N THR A 24 1.42 -2.63 -1.11
CA THR A 24 1.84 -1.56 -2.01
C THR A 24 0.91 -0.39 -1.75
N VAL A 25 1.48 0.74 -1.35
CA VAL A 25 0.73 1.97 -1.08
C VAL A 25 1.05 2.95 -2.18
N VAL A 26 0.01 3.53 -2.79
CA VAL A 26 0.15 4.55 -3.83
C VAL A 26 -0.58 5.80 -3.38
N ILE A 27 0.11 6.94 -3.39
CA ILE A 27 -0.44 8.26 -3.06
C ILE A 27 -0.06 9.23 -4.17
N GLN A 28 -1.04 9.97 -4.70
CA GLN A 28 -0.86 10.89 -5.84
C GLN A 28 -0.16 10.21 -7.04
N GLY A 29 -0.42 8.91 -7.26
CA GLY A 29 0.20 8.11 -8.30
C GLY A 29 1.61 7.58 -8.00
N GLY A 30 2.26 8.03 -6.91
CA GLY A 30 3.59 7.58 -6.49
C GLY A 30 3.52 6.42 -5.49
N LYS A 31 4.42 5.43 -5.62
CA LYS A 31 4.59 4.37 -4.61
C LYS A 31 5.21 4.96 -3.34
N VAL A 32 4.68 4.59 -2.19
CA VAL A 32 5.20 4.97 -0.87
C VAL A 32 5.90 3.77 -0.25
N ASP A 33 7.12 3.97 0.23
CA ASP A 33 7.91 2.97 0.95
C ASP A 33 7.51 2.91 2.44
N ASN A 34 6.23 2.60 2.67
CA ASN A 34 5.66 2.42 3.99
C ASN A 34 4.38 1.56 3.86
N SER A 35 3.90 1.03 4.99
CA SER A 35 2.66 0.27 5.05
C SER A 35 1.57 1.03 5.80
N VAL A 36 0.33 0.90 5.34
CA VAL A 36 -0.81 1.54 6.00
C VAL A 36 -1.27 0.70 7.17
N ARG A 37 -1.43 1.34 8.33
CA ARG A 37 -1.97 0.76 9.56
C ARG A 37 -3.43 1.11 9.78
N LYS A 38 -3.84 2.34 9.45
CA LYS A 38 -5.22 2.83 9.63
C LYS A 38 -5.58 3.81 8.53
N ILE A 39 -6.85 3.77 8.11
CA ILE A 39 -7.45 4.77 7.22
C ILE A 39 -8.70 5.29 7.94
N ALA A 40 -8.83 6.61 8.06
CA ALA A 40 -10.04 7.27 8.54
C ALA A 40 -10.60 8.19 7.45
N PHE A 41 -11.85 7.97 7.04
CA PHE A 41 -12.51 8.80 6.04
C PHE A 41 -13.14 10.03 6.70
N GLN A 42 -12.88 11.21 6.15
CA GLN A 42 -13.37 12.50 6.63
C GLN A 42 -13.88 13.33 5.44
N GLY A 43 -15.14 13.09 5.07
CA GLY A 43 -15.73 13.70 3.86
C GLY A 43 -14.99 13.28 2.60
N ASP A 44 -14.44 14.27 1.89
CA ASP A 44 -13.66 14.06 0.66
C ASP A 44 -12.19 13.71 0.92
N ASN A 45 -11.76 13.75 2.18
CA ASN A 45 -10.41 13.40 2.59
C ASN A 45 -10.33 12.01 3.25
N ALA A 46 -9.12 11.46 3.25
CA ALA A 46 -8.74 10.32 4.06
C ALA A 46 -7.48 10.65 4.87
N VAL A 47 -7.50 10.34 6.16
CA VAL A 47 -6.32 10.38 7.02
C VAL A 47 -5.71 8.98 7.07
N ILE A 48 -4.52 8.85 6.51
CA ILE A 48 -3.73 7.63 6.47
C ILE A 48 -2.77 7.66 7.65
N THR A 49 -2.79 6.63 8.49
CA THR A 49 -1.76 6.39 9.51
C THR A 49 -0.88 5.24 9.04
N PHE A 50 0.41 5.50 8.94
CA PHE A 50 1.42 4.53 8.52
C PHE A 50 1.95 3.70 9.70
N ALA A 51 2.75 2.68 9.40
CA ALA A 51 3.33 1.79 10.40
C ALA A 51 4.37 2.49 11.29
N ASP A 52 5.07 3.50 10.77
CA ASP A 52 5.99 4.35 11.53
C ASP A 52 5.28 5.34 12.47
N GLY A 53 3.94 5.37 12.46
CA GLY A 53 3.12 6.27 13.26
C GLY A 53 2.85 7.63 12.61
N ASN A 54 3.51 7.95 11.50
CA ASN A 54 3.25 9.18 10.77
C ASN A 54 1.85 9.17 10.15
N THR A 55 1.30 10.37 9.96
CA THR A 55 -0.01 10.54 9.35
C THR A 55 0.08 11.45 8.13
N GLN A 56 -0.76 11.15 7.13
CA GLN A 56 -0.89 11.96 5.94
C GLN A 56 -2.37 12.10 5.59
N THR A 57 -2.81 13.34 5.39
CA THR A 57 -4.14 13.62 4.85
C THR A 57 -4.05 13.71 3.35
N VAL A 58 -4.93 12.99 2.66
CA VAL A 58 -4.99 12.94 1.20
C VAL A 58 -6.43 13.06 0.73
N ASP A 59 -6.62 13.53 -0.50
CA ASP A 59 -7.90 13.38 -1.18
C ASP A 59 -8.24 11.89 -1.31
N ARG A 60 -9.51 11.52 -1.07
CA ARG A 60 -9.96 10.12 -1.07
C ARG A 60 -9.76 9.43 -2.43
N SER A 61 -9.75 10.19 -3.52
CA SER A 61 -9.51 9.69 -4.87
C SER A 61 -8.01 9.53 -5.21
N ALA A 62 -7.13 10.10 -4.38
CA ALA A 62 -5.71 10.20 -4.67
C ALA A 62 -4.84 9.11 -4.03
N PHE A 63 -5.42 8.15 -3.30
CA PHE A 63 -4.65 7.07 -2.69
C PHE A 63 -5.24 5.70 -2.98
N ALA A 64 -4.39 4.67 -2.96
CA ALA A 64 -4.81 3.28 -3.03
C ALA A 64 -3.85 2.38 -2.25
N VAL A 65 -4.42 1.39 -1.55
CA VAL A 65 -3.65 0.34 -0.85
C VAL A 65 -3.93 -1.00 -1.51
N TYR A 66 -2.87 -1.67 -1.93
CA TYR A 66 -2.89 -3.00 -2.53
C TYR A 66 -2.21 -3.99 -1.60
N ILE A 67 -2.76 -5.19 -1.47
CA ILE A 67 -2.21 -6.21 -0.59
C ILE A 67 -1.80 -7.40 -1.46
N SER A 68 -0.50 -7.64 -1.53
CA SER A 68 0.14 -8.53 -2.51
C SER A 68 0.25 -9.98 -2.03
N ASN A 69 0.08 -10.22 -0.72
CA ASN A 69 0.23 -11.53 -0.09
C ASN A 69 -1.02 -11.96 0.71
N ILE A 70 -2.21 -11.51 0.28
CA ILE A 70 -3.46 -12.12 0.75
C ILE A 70 -3.53 -13.52 0.15
N ASN A 71 -3.66 -14.53 0.99
CA ASN A 71 -4.04 -15.87 0.54
C ASN A 71 -5.30 -15.71 -0.32
N THR A 72 -5.26 -16.14 -1.58
CA THR A 72 -6.35 -15.95 -2.55
C THR A 72 -7.68 -16.58 -2.09
N THR A 73 -7.64 -17.45 -1.07
CA THR A 73 -8.80 -18.06 -0.42
C THR A 73 -9.34 -17.29 0.80
N ALA A 74 -8.64 -16.26 1.28
CA ALA A 74 -9.03 -15.50 2.47
C ALA A 74 -10.37 -14.77 2.29
N ILE A 75 -10.69 -14.36 1.05
CA ILE A 75 -11.99 -13.80 0.69
C ILE A 75 -12.82 -14.91 0.03
N LYS A 76 -13.79 -15.42 0.80
CA LYS A 76 -14.72 -16.49 0.37
C LYS A 76 -16.00 -15.92 -0.23
N ASN A 77 -16.53 -14.87 0.37
CA ASN A 77 -17.80 -14.26 -0.02
C ASN A 77 -17.59 -12.78 -0.35
N THR A 78 -18.30 -12.31 -1.38
CA THR A 78 -18.33 -10.90 -1.78
C THR A 78 -19.78 -10.51 -1.98
N THR A 79 -20.20 -9.43 -1.31
CA THR A 79 -21.56 -8.89 -1.45
C THR A 79 -21.47 -7.54 -2.16
N VAL A 80 -22.48 -7.24 -2.96
CA VAL A 80 -22.56 -6.00 -3.74
C VAL A 80 -23.63 -5.09 -3.19
N GLY A 81 -23.30 -3.81 -3.08
CA GLY A 81 -24.31 -2.76 -3.01
C GLY A 81 -24.98 -2.57 -4.38
N LYS A 82 -26.12 -1.88 -4.42
CA LYS A 82 -26.75 -1.48 -5.69
C LYS A 82 -25.80 -0.56 -6.49
N ASN A 83 -25.80 -0.68 -7.82
CA ASN A 83 -25.10 0.21 -8.78
C ASN A 83 -23.55 0.12 -8.85
N ILE A 84 -22.96 -1.07 -8.76
CA ILE A 84 -21.50 -1.24 -8.84
C ILE A 84 -20.97 -1.71 -10.21
N THR A 85 -21.80 -1.83 -11.23
CA THR A 85 -21.40 -2.28 -12.57
C THR A 85 -20.31 -1.37 -13.15
N GLY A 86 -19.23 -1.97 -13.65
CA GLY A 86 -18.03 -1.29 -14.15
C GLY A 86 -17.05 -0.85 -13.06
N GLN A 87 -17.35 -1.04 -11.77
CA GLN A 87 -16.51 -0.52 -10.69
C GLN A 87 -15.55 -1.59 -10.17
N CYS A 88 -14.28 -1.18 -9.98
CA CYS A 88 -13.23 -2.00 -9.39
C CYS A 88 -12.71 -1.33 -8.13
N HIS A 89 -12.56 -2.08 -7.05
CA HIS A 89 -12.07 -1.59 -5.77
C HIS A 89 -10.92 -2.45 -5.25
N THR A 90 -9.98 -1.84 -4.53
CA THR A 90 -9.03 -2.58 -3.70
C THR A 90 -9.72 -3.15 -2.46
N ILE A 91 -9.06 -4.05 -1.73
CA ILE A 91 -9.59 -4.57 -0.45
C ILE A 91 -9.74 -3.47 0.62
N GLY A 92 -9.01 -2.36 0.49
CA GLY A 92 -9.19 -1.18 1.32
C GLY A 92 -10.44 -0.35 0.99
N GLY A 93 -11.28 -0.80 0.04
CA GLY A 93 -12.50 -0.10 -0.36
C GLY A 93 -12.27 1.07 -1.32
N VAL A 94 -11.03 1.27 -1.80
CA VAL A 94 -10.67 2.36 -2.70
C VAL A 94 -11.04 1.99 -4.14
N LYS A 95 -11.78 2.86 -4.83
CA LYS A 95 -12.09 2.73 -6.25
C LYS A 95 -10.84 2.93 -7.11
N VAL A 96 -10.61 2.02 -8.05
CA VAL A 96 -9.49 2.08 -9.01
C VAL A 96 -10.01 1.86 -10.43
N TYR A 97 -9.38 2.51 -11.41
CA TYR A 97 -9.77 2.35 -12.81
C TYR A 97 -9.51 0.92 -13.33
N LYS A 98 -8.32 0.38 -13.03
CA LYS A 98 -7.94 -0.99 -13.40
C LYS A 98 -6.99 -1.61 -12.36
N PRO A 99 -6.90 -2.95 -12.28
CA PRO A 99 -5.97 -3.63 -11.39
C PRO A 99 -4.53 -3.44 -11.89
N ALA A 100 -3.84 -2.38 -11.45
CA ALA A 100 -2.51 -2.02 -11.95
C ALA A 100 -1.36 -2.71 -11.19
N HIS A 101 -1.60 -3.11 -9.93
CA HIS A 101 -0.61 -3.73 -9.05
C HIS A 101 -0.97 -5.18 -8.72
N LYS A 102 0.00 -5.97 -8.25
CA LYS A 102 -0.27 -7.32 -7.74
C LYS A 102 -1.20 -7.26 -6.53
N GLY A 103 -2.20 -8.14 -6.47
CA GLY A 103 -3.10 -8.20 -5.32
C GLY A 103 -4.50 -8.71 -5.65
N VAL A 104 -5.38 -8.59 -4.66
CA VAL A 104 -6.80 -8.96 -4.76
C VAL A 104 -7.66 -7.71 -4.91
N TYR A 105 -8.67 -7.78 -5.77
CA TYR A 105 -9.60 -6.70 -6.05
C TYR A 105 -11.04 -7.22 -6.09
N ILE A 106 -11.99 -6.30 -5.92
CA ILE A 106 -13.42 -6.56 -6.10
C ILE A 106 -13.88 -5.79 -7.34
N LYS A 107 -14.21 -6.50 -8.42
CA LYS A 107 -14.77 -5.91 -9.64
C LYS A 107 -16.16 -6.46 -9.88
N ASP A 108 -17.15 -5.58 -10.04
CA ASP A 108 -18.55 -5.96 -10.27
C ASP A 108 -19.05 -7.00 -9.25
N GLY A 109 -18.54 -6.89 -8.01
CA GLY A 109 -18.89 -7.81 -6.93
C GLY A 109 -18.17 -9.14 -6.91
N LYS A 110 -17.28 -9.37 -7.86
CA LYS A 110 -16.50 -10.60 -7.96
C LYS A 110 -15.07 -10.33 -7.54
N LYS A 111 -14.53 -11.23 -6.75
CA LYS A 111 -13.11 -11.28 -6.46
C LYS A 111 -12.33 -11.53 -7.75
N ILE A 112 -11.31 -10.73 -7.99
CA ILE A 112 -10.30 -10.97 -9.02
C ILE A 112 -8.90 -10.92 -8.39
N VAL A 113 -7.98 -11.74 -8.91
CA VAL A 113 -6.60 -11.83 -8.43
C VAL A 113 -5.66 -11.45 -9.55
N ARG A 114 -4.72 -10.54 -9.28
CA ARG A 114 -3.65 -10.17 -10.22
C ARG A 114 -2.30 -10.66 -9.70
N GLY A 115 -1.66 -11.56 -10.46
CA GLY A 115 -0.45 -12.27 -10.06
C GLY A 115 0.88 -11.62 -10.43
N LYS A 116 0.95 -10.74 -11.45
CA LYS A 116 2.21 -10.12 -11.92
C LYS A 116 2.01 -8.65 -12.33
N GLU A 117 2.91 -7.76 -11.90
CA GLU A 117 3.18 -6.50 -12.62
C GLU A 117 3.88 -6.90 -13.94
N GLY A 118 3.42 -6.36 -15.07
CA GLY A 118 4.03 -6.65 -16.37
C GLY A 118 5.49 -6.18 -16.37
N ARG A 119 6.38 -6.99 -16.95
CA ARG A 119 7.71 -6.56 -17.36
C ARG A 119 7.58 -5.68 -18.59
#